data_AF-A0A519TV52-F1
#
_entry.id   AF-A0A519TV52-F1
#
_cell.length_a   1.000
_cell.length_b   1.000
_cell.length_c   1.000
_cell.angle_alpha   90.00
_cell.angle_beta   90.00
_cell.angle_gamma   90.00
#
_symmetry.space_group_name_H-M   'P 1'
#
loop_
_entity.id
_entity.type
_entity.pdbx_description
1 polymer ?
#
loop_
_entity_poly.entity_id
_entity_poly.type
_entity_poly.pdbx_seq_one_letter_code
_entity_poly.pdbx_strand_id
1 'polypeptide(L)'
;MVNKLNANIWIVFLLCVRVCYAQNGLSDSVNKLIIPIDSNQSGGYTYPTDFLFKTLDGNKVFAIGEATHGTRNFIDFRFSLIKTLVSEHNYKVIVTETDFSSTLMLNDYIVNGNGSPKDALKLIGYWLYNNSDFLNVVEWLKMYNDSKGPGDKVHFYGCDMTAPAIIGSVIRGEYRFKNATLNDEMLGALKQLRVPTSKSFTKDEGDLFNGIGVKIDQEIASQPINSVSRISLNSILQLIKYRALGPGKLRAELRDRMMYENINSIMVLQANAKVIFLAHNMHISKKLMLAGQEPVGQLLSKSLGKKYYALGLLFYEGEFLANDRTNTGFKVFKLKQDDPVFFEQRIISSKVDAYLDFNNLSYDRAVINFLSKKVKTRQVGATFSNSKADLENTSIDTRLSESFDGVVIFKKTYPIKQPFKWND
;
A
#
# COMPACT_ATOMS: atom_id res chain seq x y z
N MET A 1 23.68 8.73 -57.96
CA MET A 1 22.73 8.53 -56.82
C MET A 1 23.28 7.63 -55.70
N VAL A 2 24.48 7.02 -55.80
CA VAL A 2 25.00 6.08 -54.79
C VAL A 2 25.68 6.76 -53.57
N ASN A 3 26.14 8.01 -53.68
CA ASN A 3 26.87 8.69 -52.59
C ASN A 3 26.02 9.28 -51.45
N LYS A 4 24.71 9.51 -51.66
CA LYS A 4 23.81 10.02 -50.59
C LYS A 4 23.24 8.92 -49.69
N LEU A 5 23.19 7.67 -50.17
CA LEU A 5 22.69 6.54 -49.38
C LEU A 5 23.70 6.13 -48.29
N ASN A 6 25.00 6.13 -48.61
CA ASN A 6 26.04 5.78 -47.65
C ASN A 6 26.20 6.81 -46.52
N ALA A 7 26.10 8.11 -46.80
CA ALA A 7 26.20 9.14 -45.76
C ALA A 7 25.06 9.05 -44.72
N ASN A 8 23.84 8.74 -45.16
CA ASN A 8 22.70 8.55 -44.25
C ASN A 8 22.82 7.28 -43.40
N ILE A 9 23.38 6.20 -43.95
CA ILE A 9 23.64 4.96 -43.21
C ILE A 9 24.72 5.18 -42.13
N TRP A 10 25.80 5.91 -42.44
CA TRP A 10 26.84 6.25 -41.47
C TRP A 10 26.35 7.21 -40.38
N ILE A 11 25.49 8.18 -40.71
CA ILE A 11 24.87 9.09 -39.73
C ILE A 11 23.93 8.33 -38.79
N VAL A 12 23.08 7.44 -39.31
CA VAL A 12 22.20 6.58 -38.50
C VAL A 12 23.03 5.63 -37.63
N PHE A 13 24.10 5.03 -38.17
CA PHE A 13 24.99 4.14 -37.40
C PHE A 13 25.74 4.90 -36.29
N LEU A 14 26.27 6.10 -36.56
CA LEU A 14 26.91 6.95 -35.55
C LEU A 14 25.93 7.48 -34.50
N LEU A 15 24.69 7.77 -34.87
CA LEU A 15 23.60 8.10 -33.93
C LEU A 15 23.24 6.90 -33.05
N CYS A 16 23.09 5.70 -33.63
CA CYS A 16 22.84 4.47 -32.87
C CYS A 16 24.00 4.14 -31.93
N VAL A 17 25.25 4.24 -32.38
CA VAL A 17 26.44 4.02 -31.56
C VAL A 17 26.53 5.06 -30.44
N ARG A 18 26.31 6.35 -30.71
CA ARG A 18 26.28 7.39 -29.65
C ARG A 18 25.14 7.21 -28.66
N VAL A 19 23.96 6.79 -29.10
CA VAL A 19 22.82 6.49 -28.21
C VAL A 19 23.12 5.27 -27.33
N CYS A 20 23.71 4.22 -27.87
CA CYS A 20 24.15 3.05 -27.09
C CYS A 20 25.27 3.40 -26.10
N TYR A 21 26.29 4.16 -26.50
CA TYR A 21 27.36 4.60 -25.60
C TYR A 21 26.86 5.56 -24.52
N ALA A 22 25.93 6.47 -24.84
CA ALA A 22 25.33 7.38 -23.86
C ALA A 22 24.37 6.65 -22.89
N GLN A 23 23.64 5.64 -23.37
CA GLN A 23 22.85 4.74 -22.51
C GLN A 23 23.76 3.91 -21.59
N ASN A 24 24.88 3.40 -22.09
CA ASN A 24 25.85 2.65 -21.28
C ASN A 24 26.48 3.55 -20.21
N GLY A 25 26.93 4.76 -20.57
CA GLY A 25 27.51 5.70 -19.60
C GLY A 25 26.51 6.18 -18.53
N LEU A 26 25.24 6.38 -18.89
CA LEU A 26 24.17 6.70 -17.94
C LEU A 26 23.83 5.51 -17.04
N SER A 27 23.79 4.29 -17.59
CA SER A 27 23.58 3.06 -16.82
C SER A 27 24.71 2.87 -15.80
N ASP A 28 25.96 3.09 -16.19
CA ASP A 28 27.12 3.02 -15.30
C ASP A 28 27.08 4.08 -14.19
N SER A 29 26.66 5.31 -14.50
CA SER A 29 26.47 6.36 -13.49
C SER A 29 25.32 6.03 -12.51
N VAL A 30 24.21 5.48 -13.00
CA VAL A 30 23.09 5.04 -12.15
C VAL A 30 23.50 3.83 -11.30
N ASN A 31 24.28 2.89 -11.84
CA ASN A 31 24.78 1.73 -11.11
C ASN A 31 25.62 2.10 -9.89
N LYS A 32 26.38 3.20 -9.95
CA LYS A 32 27.15 3.71 -8.81
C LYS A 32 26.27 4.21 -7.66
N LEU A 33 24.99 4.49 -7.93
CA LEU A 33 24.01 4.90 -6.92
C LEU A 33 23.20 3.72 -6.38
N ILE A 34 23.28 2.55 -7.03
CA ILE A 34 22.58 1.36 -6.58
C ILE A 34 23.22 0.89 -5.28
N ILE A 35 22.38 0.79 -4.25
CA ILE A 35 22.72 0.08 -3.03
C ILE A 35 22.15 -1.33 -3.18
N PRO A 36 22.99 -2.36 -3.23
CA PRO A 36 22.52 -3.73 -3.38
C PRO A 36 21.71 -4.15 -2.15
N ILE A 37 20.63 -4.87 -2.38
CA ILE A 37 19.83 -5.52 -1.34
C ILE A 37 19.98 -7.02 -1.54
N ASP A 38 20.51 -7.71 -0.54
CA ASP A 38 20.65 -9.16 -0.58
C ASP A 38 19.48 -9.80 0.15
N SER A 39 18.78 -10.71 -0.55
CA SER A 39 17.89 -11.64 0.12
C SER A 39 18.76 -12.64 0.88
N ASN A 40 18.53 -12.76 2.19
CA ASN A 40 19.12 -13.86 2.93
C ASN A 40 18.38 -15.15 2.53
N GLN A 41 19.09 -16.28 2.52
CA GLN A 41 18.55 -17.56 2.06
C GLN A 41 17.34 -18.06 2.89
N SER A 42 17.01 -17.37 3.99
CA SER A 42 15.92 -17.69 4.92
C SER A 42 14.66 -16.81 4.72
N GLY A 43 14.57 -16.03 3.64
CA GLY A 43 13.37 -15.23 3.34
C GLY A 43 13.27 -13.89 4.07
N GLY A 44 14.37 -13.42 4.66
CA GLY A 44 14.54 -12.03 5.09
C GLY A 44 15.41 -11.26 4.11
N TYR A 45 15.42 -9.93 4.24
CA TYR A 45 16.30 -9.08 3.48
C TYR A 45 17.33 -8.44 4.41
N THR A 46 18.59 -8.49 4.00
CA THR A 46 19.66 -7.69 4.60
C THR A 46 19.95 -6.53 3.66
N TYR A 47 19.77 -5.33 4.17
CA TYR A 47 20.13 -4.08 3.49
C TYR A 47 21.13 -3.33 4.37
N PRO A 48 22.06 -2.56 3.79
CA PRO A 48 23.01 -1.79 4.59
C PRO A 48 22.23 -0.80 5.46
N THR A 49 22.19 -1.08 6.75
CA THR A 49 21.37 -0.36 7.71
C THR A 49 21.76 1.11 7.79
N ASP A 50 23.06 1.41 7.68
CA ASP A 50 23.63 2.76 7.74
C ASP A 50 23.09 3.73 6.68
N PHE A 51 22.73 3.24 5.49
CA PHE A 51 22.21 4.12 4.43
C PHE A 51 20.75 4.50 4.71
N LEU A 52 19.93 3.53 5.14
CA LEU A 52 18.51 3.76 5.39
C LEU A 52 18.39 4.62 6.66
N PHE A 53 19.22 4.40 7.69
CA PHE A 53 19.18 5.07 9.00
C PHE A 53 19.32 6.58 8.99
N LYS A 54 20.24 7.14 8.18
CA LYS A 54 20.32 8.61 8.01
C LYS A 54 18.98 9.21 7.57
N THR A 55 18.20 8.39 6.87
CA THR A 55 16.90 8.76 6.30
C THR A 55 15.74 8.30 7.19
N LEU A 56 15.87 7.24 8.00
CA LEU A 56 14.84 6.73 8.92
C LEU A 56 14.65 7.66 10.14
N ASP A 57 15.72 8.31 10.59
CA ASP A 57 15.66 9.18 11.76
C ASP A 57 14.98 10.51 11.45
N GLY A 58 13.97 10.85 12.25
CA GLY A 58 13.19 12.09 12.16
C GLY A 58 11.85 11.98 11.41
N ASN A 59 11.60 10.86 10.71
CA ASN A 59 10.32 10.64 10.06
C ASN A 59 9.20 10.35 11.07
N LYS A 60 8.04 10.96 10.81
CA LYS A 60 6.80 10.76 11.56
C LYS A 60 6.01 9.59 10.99
N VAL A 61 5.96 9.51 9.67
CA VAL A 61 5.33 8.43 8.92
C VAL A 61 6.33 7.90 7.90
N PHE A 62 6.57 6.58 7.94
CA PHE A 62 7.38 5.87 6.96
C PHE A 62 6.46 4.96 6.14
N ALA A 63 6.17 5.36 4.91
CA ALA A 63 5.28 4.63 4.02
C ALA A 63 6.06 3.65 3.13
N ILE A 64 5.61 2.41 3.07
CA ILE A 64 6.21 1.34 2.27
C ILE A 64 5.18 0.83 1.27
N GLY A 65 5.46 1.08 0.00
CA GLY A 65 4.58 0.77 -1.11
C GLY A 65 4.63 -0.70 -1.51
N GLU A 66 3.84 -1.04 -2.52
CA GLU A 66 3.94 -2.29 -3.27
C GLU A 66 3.39 -2.07 -4.68
N ALA A 67 4.08 -2.59 -5.69
CA ALA A 67 3.64 -2.53 -7.08
C ALA A 67 2.58 -3.59 -7.40
N THR A 68 2.42 -4.58 -6.53
CA THR A 68 1.41 -5.64 -6.63
C THR A 68 1.03 -6.06 -5.22
N HIS A 69 -0.22 -6.42 -4.95
CA HIS A 69 -0.55 -6.98 -3.63
C HIS A 69 0.08 -8.37 -3.43
N GLY A 70 -0.05 -9.32 -4.36
CA GLY A 70 0.31 -10.72 -4.09
C GLY A 70 1.77 -11.14 -4.28
N THR A 71 2.75 -10.29 -3.97
CA THR A 71 4.19 -10.61 -4.13
C THR A 71 4.87 -10.87 -2.78
N ARG A 72 5.47 -12.06 -2.62
CA ARG A 72 6.14 -12.48 -1.37
C ARG A 72 7.35 -11.62 -1.04
N ASN A 73 8.18 -11.30 -2.03
CA ASN A 73 9.37 -10.46 -1.83
C ASN A 73 9.04 -9.11 -1.17
N PHE A 74 7.88 -8.52 -1.49
CA PHE A 74 7.43 -7.27 -0.89
C PHE A 74 7.03 -7.46 0.58
N ILE A 75 6.37 -8.57 0.92
CA ILE A 75 6.06 -8.93 2.31
C ILE A 75 7.35 -9.15 3.11
N ASP A 76 8.27 -9.95 2.58
CA ASP A 76 9.53 -10.30 3.25
C ASP A 76 10.41 -9.06 3.49
N PHE A 77 10.49 -8.18 2.50
CA PHE A 77 11.21 -6.92 2.61
C PHE A 77 10.53 -5.97 3.61
N ARG A 78 9.22 -5.77 3.51
CA ARG A 78 8.45 -4.98 4.49
C ARG A 78 8.64 -5.52 5.89
N PHE A 79 8.61 -6.83 6.08
CA PHE A 79 8.78 -7.43 7.38
C PHE A 79 10.15 -7.14 7.96
N SER A 80 11.22 -7.32 7.17
CA SER A 80 12.59 -6.99 7.58
C SER A 80 12.68 -5.52 8.02
N LEU A 81 12.06 -4.62 7.25
CA LEU A 81 12.04 -3.19 7.54
C LEU A 81 11.19 -2.84 8.76
N ILE A 82 10.03 -3.47 8.93
CA ILE A 82 9.19 -3.33 10.12
C ILE A 82 9.99 -3.69 11.38
N LYS A 83 10.73 -4.81 11.36
CA LYS A 83 11.56 -5.21 12.50
C LYS A 83 12.50 -4.08 12.89
N THR A 84 13.25 -3.59 11.91
CA THR A 84 14.24 -2.52 12.10
C THR A 84 13.58 -1.22 12.61
N LEU A 85 12.51 -0.75 11.97
CA LEU A 85 11.81 0.47 12.34
C LEU A 85 11.24 0.39 13.77
N VAL A 86 10.72 -0.77 14.15
CA VAL A 86 10.16 -1.03 15.48
C VAL A 86 11.25 -1.14 16.54
N SER A 87 12.26 -1.98 16.32
CA SER A 87 13.28 -2.29 17.34
C SER A 87 14.31 -1.18 17.53
N GLU A 88 14.61 -0.41 16.48
CA GLU A 88 15.73 0.53 16.48
C GLU A 88 15.28 2.00 16.34
N HIS A 89 14.15 2.28 15.69
CA HIS A 89 13.70 3.66 15.41
C HIS A 89 12.42 4.10 16.12
N ASN A 90 11.93 3.29 17.06
CA ASN A 90 10.79 3.58 17.93
C ASN A 90 9.48 3.85 17.16
N TYR A 91 9.26 3.12 16.06
CA TYR A 91 7.95 3.05 15.43
C TYR A 91 7.04 2.12 16.24
N LYS A 92 5.87 2.63 16.64
CA LYS A 92 4.93 1.90 17.52
C LYS A 92 3.57 1.68 16.88
N VAL A 93 3.35 2.15 15.66
CA VAL A 93 2.06 2.01 14.99
C VAL A 93 2.29 1.53 13.57
N ILE A 94 1.64 0.43 13.20
CA ILE A 94 1.57 -0.05 11.83
C ILE A 94 0.16 0.23 11.33
N VAL A 95 0.07 0.91 10.19
CA VAL A 95 -1.19 1.19 9.51
C VAL A 95 -1.20 0.54 8.14
N THR A 96 -2.27 -0.17 7.80
CA THR A 96 -2.42 -0.87 6.53
C THR A 96 -3.59 -0.36 5.71
N GLU A 97 -3.52 -0.55 4.38
CA GLU A 97 -4.63 -0.36 3.45
C GLU A 97 -5.72 -1.44 3.63
N THR A 98 -6.34 -1.45 4.82
CA THR A 98 -7.41 -2.37 5.23
C THR A 98 -8.41 -1.61 6.09
N ASP A 99 -9.61 -2.14 6.26
CA ASP A 99 -10.60 -1.53 7.14
C ASP A 99 -10.10 -1.38 8.59
N PHE A 100 -10.35 -0.23 9.23
CA PHE A 100 -9.92 0.00 10.62
C PHE A 100 -10.51 -1.04 11.57
N SER A 101 -11.82 -1.28 11.49
CA SER A 101 -12.53 -2.14 12.43
C SER A 101 -12.16 -3.61 12.26
N SER A 102 -11.83 -4.04 11.04
CA SER A 102 -11.43 -5.42 10.76
C SER A 102 -10.08 -5.79 11.36
N THR A 103 -9.21 -4.80 11.62
CA THR A 103 -7.90 -5.01 12.24
C THR A 103 -7.91 -5.01 13.77
N LEU A 104 -9.01 -4.64 14.43
CA LEU A 104 -9.05 -4.52 15.89
C LEU A 104 -8.82 -5.86 16.61
N MET A 105 -9.30 -6.97 16.05
CA MET A 105 -9.04 -8.30 16.58
C MET A 105 -7.56 -8.67 16.48
N LEU A 106 -6.90 -8.30 15.37
CA LEU A 106 -5.46 -8.51 15.20
C LEU A 106 -4.66 -7.67 16.19
N ASN A 107 -5.06 -6.40 16.37
CA ASN A 107 -4.45 -5.52 17.36
C ASN A 107 -4.58 -6.08 18.78
N ASP A 108 -5.76 -6.56 19.17
CA ASP A 108 -5.97 -7.14 20.51
C ASP A 108 -5.15 -8.42 20.71
N TYR A 109 -5.00 -9.23 19.67
CA TYR A 109 -4.12 -10.40 19.69
C TYR A 109 -2.66 -10.00 19.92
N ILE A 110 -2.11 -9.04 19.17
CA ILE A 110 -0.69 -8.67 19.32
C ILE A 110 -0.41 -7.87 20.59
N VAL A 111 -1.39 -7.13 21.12
CA VAL A 111 -1.20 -6.28 22.31
C VAL A 111 -1.50 -7.06 23.60
N ASN A 112 -2.58 -7.83 23.62
CA ASN A 112 -3.11 -8.48 24.83
C ASN A 112 -3.09 -10.01 24.76
N GLY A 113 -2.80 -10.60 23.61
CA GLY A 113 -2.80 -12.06 23.44
C GLY A 113 -4.20 -12.67 23.29
N ASN A 114 -5.24 -11.85 23.09
CA ASN A 114 -6.61 -12.32 22.99
C ASN A 114 -6.97 -12.80 21.58
N GLY A 115 -7.71 -13.91 21.51
CA GLY A 115 -8.21 -14.46 20.25
C GLY A 115 -7.18 -15.27 19.47
N SER A 116 -7.45 -15.49 18.19
CA SER A 116 -6.65 -16.30 17.27
C SER A 116 -6.08 -15.43 16.15
N PRO A 117 -4.77 -15.50 15.86
CA PRO A 117 -4.17 -14.71 14.79
C PRO A 117 -4.74 -15.09 13.42
N LYS A 118 -5.03 -16.38 13.19
CA LYS A 118 -5.64 -16.83 11.95
C LYS A 118 -7.05 -16.25 11.76
N ASP A 119 -7.87 -16.24 12.82
CA ASP A 119 -9.22 -15.68 12.75
C ASP A 119 -9.19 -14.16 12.58
N ALA A 120 -8.24 -13.49 13.23
CA ALA A 120 -8.00 -12.07 13.03
C ALA A 120 -7.60 -11.75 11.58
N LEU A 121 -6.69 -12.54 10.98
CA LEU A 121 -6.28 -12.38 9.59
C LEU A 121 -7.42 -12.68 8.60
N LYS A 122 -8.27 -13.68 8.89
CA LYS A 122 -9.51 -13.93 8.12
C LYS A 122 -10.47 -12.74 8.22
N LEU A 123 -10.61 -12.15 9.41
CA LEU A 123 -11.51 -11.02 9.66
C LEU A 123 -11.09 -9.75 8.93
N ILE A 124 -9.79 -9.51 8.74
CA ILE A 124 -9.29 -8.38 7.92
C ILE A 124 -9.95 -8.36 6.53
N GLY A 125 -10.31 -9.55 6.00
CA GLY A 125 -11.12 -9.68 4.79
C GLY A 125 -10.35 -9.40 3.50
N TYR A 126 -9.07 -9.08 3.61
CA TYR A 126 -8.20 -8.83 2.46
C TYR A 126 -7.12 -9.92 2.35
N TRP A 127 -7.21 -10.68 1.27
CA TRP A 127 -6.48 -11.94 1.06
C TRP A 127 -4.95 -11.79 1.10
N LEU A 128 -4.45 -10.58 0.82
CA LEU A 128 -3.05 -10.20 0.97
C LEU A 128 -2.50 -10.50 2.39
N TYR A 129 -3.32 -10.29 3.41
CA TYR A 129 -2.92 -10.46 4.81
C TYR A 129 -3.30 -11.85 5.35
N ASN A 130 -4.25 -12.53 4.71
CA ASN A 130 -4.78 -13.81 5.17
C ASN A 130 -3.93 -15.02 4.72
N ASN A 131 -2.64 -15.06 5.01
CA ASN A 131 -1.76 -16.18 4.62
C ASN A 131 -0.62 -16.40 5.64
N SER A 132 0.10 -17.50 5.49
CA SER A 132 1.20 -17.83 6.41
C SER A 132 2.45 -16.96 6.26
N ASP A 133 2.64 -16.29 5.13
CA ASP A 133 3.76 -15.34 4.98
C ASP A 133 3.53 -14.12 5.89
N PHE A 134 2.29 -13.62 5.97
CA PHE A 134 1.93 -12.52 6.88
C PHE A 134 1.71 -12.96 8.33
N LEU A 135 1.29 -14.21 8.58
CA LEU A 135 1.19 -14.75 9.95
C LEU A 135 2.52 -14.66 10.71
N ASN A 136 3.64 -14.92 10.03
CA ASN A 136 4.97 -14.78 10.61
C ASN A 136 5.26 -13.33 11.10
N VAL A 137 4.71 -12.33 10.41
CA VAL A 137 4.82 -10.91 10.81
C VAL A 137 4.06 -10.66 12.11
N VAL A 138 2.83 -11.18 12.18
CA VAL A 138 1.93 -11.06 13.34
C VAL A 138 2.54 -11.74 14.57
N GLU A 139 3.05 -12.96 14.41
CA GLU A 139 3.68 -13.71 15.51
C GLU A 139 4.91 -12.98 16.04
N TRP A 140 5.74 -12.43 15.17
CA TRP A 140 6.89 -11.61 15.59
C TRP A 140 6.45 -10.34 16.33
N LEU A 141 5.40 -9.64 15.86
CA LEU A 141 4.88 -8.46 16.55
C LEU A 141 4.36 -8.79 17.94
N LYS A 142 3.65 -9.92 18.08
CA LYS A 142 3.22 -10.42 19.39
C LYS A 142 4.41 -10.71 20.29
N MET A 143 5.39 -11.48 19.82
CA MET A 143 6.61 -11.78 20.59
C MET A 143 7.35 -10.51 21.02
N TYR A 144 7.45 -9.52 20.13
CA TYR A 144 8.02 -8.23 20.45
C TYR A 144 7.23 -7.55 21.57
N ASN A 145 5.91 -7.43 21.43
CA ASN A 145 5.03 -6.78 22.41
C ASN A 145 5.00 -7.46 23.78
N ASP A 146 5.09 -8.80 23.83
CA ASP A 146 5.15 -9.56 25.07
C ASP A 146 6.41 -9.21 25.90
N SER A 147 7.46 -8.71 25.24
CA SER A 147 8.68 -8.21 25.89
C SER A 147 8.63 -6.73 26.31
N LYS A 148 7.52 -6.02 26.05
CA LYS A 148 7.40 -4.56 26.26
C LYS A 148 6.35 -4.19 27.31
N GLY A 149 6.59 -3.08 27.99
CA GLY A 149 5.59 -2.44 28.86
C GLY A 149 4.43 -1.84 28.05
N PRO A 150 3.26 -1.57 28.67
CA PRO A 150 2.06 -1.12 27.96
C PRO A 150 2.24 0.11 27.05
N GLY A 151 3.10 1.06 27.42
CA GLY A 151 3.38 2.27 26.61
C GLY A 151 4.35 2.07 25.44
N ASP A 152 4.98 0.90 25.34
CA ASP A 152 6.01 0.59 24.33
C ASP A 152 5.58 -0.52 23.36
N LYS A 153 4.35 -1.01 23.49
CA LYS A 153 3.77 -1.98 22.57
C LYS A 153 3.52 -1.35 21.20
N VAL A 154 3.71 -2.14 20.17
CA VAL A 154 3.34 -1.84 18.80
C VAL A 154 1.86 -2.14 18.60
N HIS A 155 1.17 -1.21 17.97
CA HIS A 155 -0.23 -1.32 17.60
C HIS A 155 -0.38 -1.50 16.08
N PHE A 156 -1.46 -2.17 15.68
CA PHE A 156 -1.74 -2.47 14.27
C PHE A 156 -3.15 -2.03 13.91
N TYR A 157 -3.29 -1.20 12.87
CA TYR A 157 -4.59 -0.65 12.46
C TYR A 157 -4.75 -0.63 10.94
N GLY A 158 -6.00 -0.68 10.48
CA GLY A 158 -6.37 -0.36 9.10
C GLY A 158 -6.76 1.12 8.95
N CYS A 159 -6.54 1.71 7.78
CA CYS A 159 -7.02 3.07 7.48
C CYS A 159 -8.15 3.13 6.44
N ASP A 160 -8.48 2.04 5.77
CA ASP A 160 -9.55 1.98 4.77
C ASP A 160 -10.94 1.85 5.43
N MET A 161 -12.01 1.89 4.63
CA MET A 161 -13.41 1.85 5.08
C MET A 161 -14.32 0.95 4.22
N THR A 162 -13.76 0.20 3.28
CA THR A 162 -14.54 -0.45 2.22
C THR A 162 -15.38 -1.64 2.69
N ALA A 163 -15.11 -2.20 3.88
CA ALA A 163 -15.90 -3.27 4.49
C ALA A 163 -15.76 -3.31 6.04
N PRO A 164 -16.41 -2.40 6.79
CA PRO A 164 -16.29 -2.29 8.23
C PRO A 164 -16.76 -3.53 8.98
N ALA A 165 -15.85 -4.23 9.67
CA ALA A 165 -16.20 -5.39 10.49
C ALA A 165 -17.18 -5.04 11.63
N ILE A 166 -17.12 -3.78 12.11
CA ILE A 166 -18.02 -3.22 13.11
C ILE A 166 -19.50 -3.32 12.71
N ILE A 167 -19.81 -3.32 11.40
CA ILE A 167 -21.18 -3.53 10.91
C ILE A 167 -21.71 -4.88 11.41
N GLY A 168 -20.88 -5.92 11.40
CA GLY A 168 -21.25 -7.24 11.92
C GLY A 168 -21.59 -7.19 13.41
N SER A 169 -20.78 -6.48 14.21
CA SER A 169 -21.01 -6.32 15.65
C SER A 169 -22.27 -5.51 15.97
N VAL A 170 -22.59 -4.48 15.17
CA VAL A 170 -23.87 -3.74 15.26
C VAL A 170 -25.05 -4.68 14.98
N ILE A 171 -24.98 -5.45 13.89
CA ILE A 171 -26.06 -6.38 13.48
C ILE A 171 -26.29 -7.47 14.53
N ARG A 172 -25.23 -7.98 15.18
CA ARG A 172 -25.32 -8.99 16.24
C ARG A 172 -25.69 -8.40 17.62
N GLY A 173 -25.79 -7.07 17.73
CA GLY A 173 -26.12 -6.38 18.99
C GLY A 173 -24.98 -6.32 20.01
N GLU A 174 -23.74 -6.62 19.60
CA GLU A 174 -22.52 -6.49 20.39
C GLU A 174 -22.15 -5.01 20.61
N TYR A 175 -22.39 -4.17 19.59
CA TYR A 175 -22.30 -2.71 19.71
C TYR A 175 -23.71 -2.12 19.77
N ARG A 176 -24.01 -1.37 20.83
CA ARG A 176 -25.30 -0.68 21.02
C ARG A 176 -25.08 0.82 21.05
N PHE A 177 -25.80 1.53 20.18
CA PHE A 177 -25.85 2.99 20.17
C PHE A 177 -26.55 3.52 21.43
N LYS A 178 -26.00 4.55 22.06
CA LYS A 178 -26.60 5.23 23.22
C LYS A 178 -27.88 5.95 22.86
N ASN A 179 -27.89 6.64 21.71
CA ASN A 179 -29.02 7.47 21.29
C ASN A 179 -29.85 6.86 20.17
N ALA A 180 -29.47 5.68 19.64
CA ALA A 180 -30.13 5.12 18.47
C ALA A 180 -30.90 3.82 18.76
N THR A 181 -32.22 3.92 18.70
CA THR A 181 -33.10 2.87 18.18
C THR A 181 -32.82 2.73 16.68
N LEU A 182 -31.80 1.95 16.30
CA LEU A 182 -31.80 1.34 14.98
C LEU A 182 -32.92 0.30 14.98
N ASN A 183 -33.89 0.46 14.10
CA ASN A 183 -34.95 -0.54 13.93
C ASN A 183 -34.43 -1.72 13.10
N ASP A 184 -35.21 -2.79 13.03
CA ASP A 184 -34.84 -4.01 12.30
C ASP A 184 -34.58 -3.77 10.81
N GLU A 185 -35.29 -2.80 10.22
CA GLU A 185 -35.08 -2.36 8.83
C GLU A 185 -33.67 -1.80 8.63
N MET A 186 -33.23 -0.88 9.49
CA MET A 186 -31.90 -0.28 9.43
C MET A 186 -30.79 -1.30 9.68
N LEU A 187 -30.99 -2.22 10.64
CA LEU A 187 -30.05 -3.32 10.88
C LEU A 187 -29.99 -4.28 9.69
N GLY A 188 -31.13 -4.53 9.04
CA GLY A 188 -31.22 -5.26 7.78
C GLY A 188 -30.45 -4.58 6.65
N ALA A 189 -30.57 -3.26 6.52
CA ALA A 189 -29.87 -2.47 5.51
C ALA A 189 -28.34 -2.50 5.68
N LEU A 190 -27.86 -2.39 6.93
CA LEU A 190 -26.42 -2.47 7.22
C LEU A 190 -25.79 -3.80 6.75
N LYS A 191 -26.54 -4.92 6.72
CA LYS A 191 -26.03 -6.19 6.17
C LYS A 191 -25.56 -6.04 4.72
N GLN A 192 -26.23 -5.21 3.93
CA GLN A 192 -25.92 -4.97 2.52
C GLN A 192 -24.60 -4.20 2.33
N LEU A 193 -24.12 -3.50 3.36
CA LEU A 193 -22.84 -2.80 3.35
C LEU A 193 -21.64 -3.72 3.59
N ARG A 194 -21.87 -4.95 4.10
CA ARG A 194 -20.79 -5.93 4.34
C ARG A 194 -20.18 -6.49 3.06
N VAL A 195 -20.92 -6.42 1.95
CA VAL A 195 -20.48 -6.93 0.66
C VAL A 195 -19.90 -5.77 -0.15
N PRO A 196 -18.59 -5.78 -0.44
CA PRO A 196 -17.98 -4.74 -1.27
C PRO A 196 -18.65 -4.70 -2.65
N THR A 197 -19.02 -3.50 -3.10
CA THR A 197 -19.63 -3.28 -4.41
C THR A 197 -19.21 -1.95 -4.99
N SER A 198 -19.07 -1.90 -6.31
CA SER A 198 -18.81 -0.67 -7.06
C SER A 198 -20.11 0.05 -7.45
N LYS A 199 -21.29 -0.52 -7.21
CA LYS A 199 -22.56 0.14 -7.56
C LYS A 199 -22.85 1.31 -6.61
N SER A 200 -23.46 2.37 -7.15
CA SER A 200 -24.06 3.42 -6.34
C SER A 200 -25.34 2.91 -5.67
N PHE A 201 -25.82 3.65 -4.69
CA PHE A 201 -27.16 3.42 -4.15
C PHE A 201 -28.25 3.76 -5.17
N THR A 202 -29.37 3.05 -5.12
CA THR A 202 -30.64 3.55 -5.66
C THR A 202 -31.09 4.77 -4.84
N LYS A 203 -32.13 5.47 -5.29
CA LYS A 203 -32.69 6.60 -4.54
C LYS A 203 -33.16 6.17 -3.14
N ASP A 204 -33.94 5.10 -3.06
CA ASP A 204 -34.50 4.60 -1.80
C ASP A 204 -33.40 4.09 -0.86
N GLU A 205 -32.38 3.41 -1.39
CA GLU A 205 -31.19 3.02 -0.62
C GLU A 205 -30.44 4.26 -0.10
N GLY A 206 -30.32 5.30 -0.93
CA GLY A 206 -29.68 6.57 -0.56
C GLY A 206 -30.38 7.26 0.60
N ASP A 207 -31.71 7.39 0.54
CA ASP A 207 -32.51 8.00 1.61
C ASP A 207 -32.40 7.20 2.92
N LEU A 208 -32.44 5.87 2.84
CA LEU A 208 -32.26 4.98 4.00
C LEU A 208 -30.87 5.11 4.63
N PHE A 209 -29.79 5.04 3.83
CA PHE A 209 -28.43 5.14 4.35
C PHE A 209 -28.07 6.54 4.83
N ASN A 210 -28.66 7.59 4.26
CA ASN A 210 -28.56 8.94 4.81
C ASN A 210 -29.19 9.02 6.21
N GLY A 211 -30.38 8.43 6.40
CA GLY A 211 -31.03 8.35 7.72
C GLY A 211 -30.21 7.57 8.75
N ILE A 212 -29.61 6.44 8.35
CA ILE A 212 -28.66 5.69 9.21
C ILE A 212 -27.43 6.55 9.54
N GLY A 213 -26.89 7.27 8.54
CA GLY A 213 -25.74 8.15 8.71
C GLY A 213 -25.99 9.23 9.76
N VAL A 214 -27.13 9.90 9.72
CA VAL A 214 -27.50 10.93 10.73
C VAL A 214 -27.52 10.36 12.15
N LYS A 215 -28.04 9.14 12.35
CA LYS A 215 -28.05 8.49 13.67
C LYS A 215 -26.63 8.16 14.16
N ILE A 216 -25.76 7.70 13.25
CA ILE A 216 -24.35 7.43 13.59
C ILE A 216 -23.62 8.74 13.94
N ASP A 217 -23.83 9.82 13.18
CA ASP A 217 -23.26 11.14 13.48
C ASP A 217 -23.69 11.66 14.86
N GLN A 218 -24.97 11.50 15.21
CA GLN A 218 -25.51 11.86 16.53
C GLN A 218 -24.86 11.05 17.67
N GLU A 219 -24.60 9.77 17.46
CA GLU A 219 -23.90 8.92 18.43
C GLU A 219 -22.44 9.36 18.63
N ILE A 220 -21.76 9.69 17.53
CA ILE A 220 -20.39 10.18 17.59
C ILE A 220 -20.31 11.51 18.35
N ALA A 221 -21.34 12.36 18.21
CA ALA A 221 -21.46 13.62 18.93
C ALA A 221 -21.83 13.45 20.41
N SER A 222 -22.56 12.38 20.80
CA SER A 222 -23.02 12.14 22.16
C SER A 222 -21.93 11.56 23.06
N GLN A 223 -21.04 12.44 23.54
CA GLN A 223 -20.04 12.07 24.55
C GLN A 223 -20.71 11.43 25.80
N PRO A 224 -20.04 10.47 26.47
CA PRO A 224 -18.71 9.93 26.16
C PRO A 224 -18.76 8.74 25.18
N ILE A 225 -17.91 8.77 24.15
CA ILE A 225 -17.58 7.60 23.29
C ILE A 225 -16.05 7.52 23.15
N ASN A 226 -15.49 6.32 23.36
CA ASN A 226 -14.05 6.12 23.29
C ASN A 226 -13.54 6.26 21.84
N SER A 227 -12.26 6.60 21.69
CA SER A 227 -11.65 6.90 20.38
C SER A 227 -11.71 5.74 19.39
N VAL A 228 -11.61 4.49 19.84
CA VAL A 228 -11.68 3.31 18.95
C VAL A 228 -13.09 3.19 18.37
N SER A 229 -14.12 3.22 19.22
CA SER A 229 -15.52 3.18 18.76
C SER A 229 -15.85 4.35 17.85
N ARG A 230 -15.32 5.54 18.14
CA ARG A 230 -15.49 6.73 17.30
C ARG A 230 -14.92 6.52 15.89
N ILE A 231 -13.70 6.01 15.77
CA ILE A 231 -13.07 5.75 14.47
C ILE A 231 -13.85 4.66 13.72
N SER A 232 -14.24 3.58 14.40
CA SER A 232 -15.04 2.51 13.80
C SER A 232 -16.38 3.00 13.25
N LEU A 233 -17.11 3.83 13.99
CA LEU A 233 -18.36 4.42 13.52
C LEU A 233 -18.14 5.40 12.35
N ASN A 234 -17.08 6.20 12.42
CA ASN A 234 -16.68 7.07 11.30
C ASN A 234 -16.40 6.27 10.02
N SER A 235 -15.78 5.09 10.12
CA SER A 235 -15.57 4.21 8.95
C SER A 235 -16.90 3.78 8.30
N ILE A 236 -17.97 3.56 9.08
CA ILE A 236 -19.30 3.26 8.52
C ILE A 236 -19.86 4.47 7.76
N LEU A 237 -19.76 5.68 8.34
CA LEU A 237 -20.19 6.92 7.69
C LEU A 237 -19.43 7.17 6.39
N GLN A 238 -18.12 6.95 6.42
CA GLN A 238 -17.25 7.06 5.27
C GLN A 238 -17.65 6.04 4.19
N LEU A 239 -17.97 4.80 4.55
CA LEU A 239 -18.46 3.79 3.60
C LEU A 239 -19.78 4.21 2.94
N ILE A 240 -20.73 4.75 3.71
CA ILE A 240 -22.01 5.25 3.18
C ILE A 240 -21.75 6.32 2.13
N LYS A 241 -20.92 7.33 2.46
CA LYS A 241 -20.53 8.40 1.52
C LYS A 241 -19.80 7.86 0.29
N TYR A 242 -18.88 6.92 0.48
CA TYR A 242 -18.13 6.28 -0.58
C TYR A 242 -19.05 5.53 -1.57
N ARG A 243 -20.04 4.79 -1.05
CA ARG A 243 -21.02 4.08 -1.90
C ARG A 243 -21.96 5.04 -2.63
N ALA A 244 -22.42 6.10 -1.96
CA ALA A 244 -23.32 7.10 -2.55
C ALA A 244 -22.78 7.72 -3.85
N LEU A 245 -21.46 7.94 -3.95
CA LEU A 245 -20.85 8.58 -5.13
C LEU A 245 -20.86 7.74 -6.43
N GLY A 246 -21.07 6.43 -6.36
CA GLY A 246 -20.93 5.58 -7.55
C GLY A 246 -19.49 5.43 -8.06
N PRO A 247 -19.24 4.55 -9.04
CA PRO A 247 -17.90 4.32 -9.57
C PRO A 247 -17.40 5.56 -10.31
N GLY A 248 -16.14 5.93 -10.12
CA GLY A 248 -15.55 7.05 -10.83
C GLY A 248 -14.47 7.78 -10.04
N LYS A 249 -13.97 8.86 -10.64
CA LYS A 249 -12.84 9.65 -10.16
C LYS A 249 -13.08 10.24 -8.75
N LEU A 250 -14.24 10.87 -8.54
CA LEU A 250 -14.58 11.48 -7.25
C LEU A 250 -14.59 10.47 -6.10
N ARG A 251 -15.05 9.24 -6.37
CA ARG A 251 -15.02 8.15 -5.38
C ARG A 251 -13.59 7.75 -5.03
N ALA A 252 -12.69 7.66 -6.02
CA ALA A 252 -11.29 7.33 -5.78
C ALA A 252 -10.57 8.43 -4.97
N GLU A 253 -10.78 9.70 -5.32
CA GLU A 253 -10.28 10.85 -4.55
C GLU A 253 -10.81 10.85 -3.10
N LEU A 254 -12.10 10.51 -2.92
CA LEU A 254 -12.70 10.46 -1.59
C LEU A 254 -12.10 9.34 -0.73
N ARG A 255 -11.83 8.16 -1.29
CA ARG A 255 -11.23 7.02 -0.56
C ARG A 255 -9.87 7.40 0.04
N ASP A 256 -8.98 7.98 -0.75
CA ASP A 256 -7.64 8.38 -0.27
C ASP A 256 -7.71 9.49 0.78
N ARG A 257 -8.63 10.45 0.61
CA ARG A 257 -8.88 11.49 1.63
C ARG A 257 -9.34 10.87 2.95
N MET A 258 -10.27 9.93 2.92
CA MET A 258 -10.75 9.27 4.11
C MET A 258 -9.69 8.37 4.76
N MET A 259 -8.86 7.67 3.96
CA MET A 259 -7.70 6.94 4.49
C MET A 259 -6.71 7.87 5.21
N TYR A 260 -6.45 9.05 4.63
CA TYR A 260 -5.65 10.09 5.28
C TYR A 260 -6.27 10.57 6.61
N GLU A 261 -7.58 10.83 6.65
CA GLU A 261 -8.30 11.20 7.88
C GLU A 261 -8.21 10.11 8.95
N ASN A 262 -8.31 8.85 8.54
CA ASN A 262 -8.21 7.70 9.44
C ASN A 262 -6.78 7.55 9.98
N ILE A 263 -5.74 7.71 9.16
CA ILE A 263 -4.34 7.72 9.61
C ILE A 263 -4.11 8.82 10.65
N ASN A 264 -4.65 10.03 10.44
CA ASN A 264 -4.55 11.11 11.42
C ASN A 264 -5.27 10.76 12.73
N SER A 265 -6.46 10.17 12.64
CA SER A 265 -7.21 9.72 13.82
C SER A 265 -6.47 8.63 14.61
N ILE A 266 -5.81 7.71 13.91
CA ILE A 266 -4.95 6.68 14.50
C ILE A 266 -3.72 7.30 15.17
N MET A 267 -3.09 8.29 14.55
CA MET A 267 -1.98 9.01 15.17
C MET A 267 -2.42 9.67 16.48
N VAL A 268 -3.59 10.32 16.51
CA VAL A 268 -4.15 10.91 17.74
C VAL A 268 -4.46 9.83 18.78
N LEU A 269 -5.10 8.73 18.37
CA LEU A 269 -5.39 7.57 19.24
C LEU A 269 -4.12 7.06 19.93
N GLN A 270 -2.99 7.05 19.22
CA GLN A 270 -1.71 6.53 19.67
C GLN A 270 -0.75 7.62 20.13
N ALA A 271 -1.28 8.69 20.75
CA ALA A 271 -0.52 9.78 21.35
C ALA A 271 0.57 10.38 20.44
N ASN A 272 0.27 10.44 19.13
CA ASN A 272 1.21 10.81 18.09
C ASN A 272 2.52 10.00 18.18
N ALA A 273 2.45 8.68 18.21
CA ALA A 273 3.58 7.77 17.95
C ALA A 273 3.97 7.73 16.46
N LYS A 274 5.21 7.33 16.14
CA LYS A 274 5.68 7.18 14.76
C LYS A 274 4.95 6.01 14.07
N VAL A 275 4.61 6.19 12.79
CA VAL A 275 3.74 5.29 12.02
C VAL A 275 4.50 4.66 10.85
N ILE A 276 4.36 3.34 10.69
CA ILE A 276 4.70 2.61 9.46
C ILE A 276 3.41 2.49 8.65
N PHE A 277 3.37 3.00 7.42
CA PHE A 277 2.18 2.93 6.57
C PHE A 277 2.40 1.98 5.39
N LEU A 278 1.65 0.88 5.33
CA LEU A 278 1.74 -0.13 4.27
C LEU A 278 0.53 -0.02 3.36
N ALA A 279 0.76 0.28 2.08
CA ALA A 279 -0.29 0.35 1.07
C ALA A 279 0.27 0.16 -0.33
N HIS A 280 -0.60 0.09 -1.33
CA HIS A 280 -0.15 0.12 -2.73
C HIS A 280 0.68 1.38 -3.04
N ASN A 281 1.67 1.28 -3.95
CA ASN A 281 2.51 2.41 -4.39
C ASN A 281 1.69 3.66 -4.76
N MET A 282 0.56 3.42 -5.43
CA MET A 282 -0.38 4.47 -5.85
C MET A 282 -0.95 5.28 -4.68
N HIS A 283 -1.11 4.69 -3.50
CA HIS A 283 -1.62 5.38 -2.30
C HIS A 283 -0.51 6.13 -1.55
N ILE A 284 0.71 5.59 -1.52
CA ILE A 284 1.82 6.21 -0.78
C ILE A 284 2.59 7.29 -1.57
N SER A 285 2.33 7.41 -2.88
CA SER A 285 3.02 8.37 -3.74
C SER A 285 2.78 9.82 -3.31
N LYS A 286 3.83 10.64 -3.36
CA LYS A 286 3.78 12.10 -3.11
C LYS A 286 3.16 12.91 -4.25
N LYS A 287 2.95 12.26 -5.41
CA LYS A 287 2.40 12.85 -6.63
C LYS A 287 1.31 11.96 -7.22
N LEU A 288 0.47 12.57 -8.05
CA LEU A 288 -0.49 11.87 -8.89
C LEU A 288 0.23 10.83 -9.77
N MET A 289 -0.04 9.54 -9.53
CA MET A 289 0.31 8.47 -10.46
C MET A 289 -0.85 8.16 -11.41
N LEU A 290 -2.08 8.32 -10.92
CA LEU A 290 -3.30 8.28 -11.72
C LEU A 290 -3.90 9.69 -11.80
N ALA A 291 -4.41 10.06 -12.98
CA ALA A 291 -4.89 11.40 -13.24
C ALA A 291 -6.06 11.77 -12.30
N GLY A 292 -5.80 12.73 -11.40
CA GLY A 292 -6.76 13.25 -10.43
C GLY A 292 -7.28 12.19 -9.46
N GLN A 293 -6.36 11.43 -8.87
CA GLN A 293 -6.56 10.82 -7.56
C GLN A 293 -5.43 11.35 -6.69
N GLU A 294 -5.71 12.32 -5.82
CA GLU A 294 -4.70 12.81 -4.87
C GLU A 294 -4.39 11.70 -3.85
N PRO A 295 -3.18 11.10 -3.87
CA PRO A 295 -2.91 9.97 -3.00
C PRO A 295 -2.82 10.35 -1.53
N VAL A 296 -3.01 9.37 -0.66
CA VAL A 296 -2.75 9.50 0.78
C VAL A 296 -1.36 10.09 1.03
N GLY A 297 -0.34 9.62 0.30
CA GLY A 297 1.03 10.08 0.43
C GLY A 297 1.25 11.54 0.04
N GLN A 298 0.49 12.05 -0.92
CA GLN A 298 0.53 13.47 -1.27
C GLN A 298 -0.09 14.33 -0.17
N LEU A 299 -1.20 13.89 0.42
CA LEU A 299 -1.83 14.56 1.56
C LEU A 299 -0.91 14.55 2.80
N LEU A 300 -0.31 13.40 3.13
CA LEU A 300 0.66 13.26 4.21
C LEU A 300 1.92 14.08 3.96
N SER A 301 2.43 14.10 2.73
CA SER A 301 3.60 14.92 2.39
C SER A 301 3.33 16.41 2.55
N LYS A 302 2.11 16.88 2.26
CA LYS A 302 1.70 18.27 2.48
C LYS A 302 1.60 18.62 3.96
N SER A 303 1.05 17.73 4.78
CA SER A 303 0.84 18.01 6.22
C SER A 303 2.07 17.78 7.09
N LEU A 304 2.91 16.80 6.75
CA LEU A 304 4.08 16.40 7.54
C LEU A 304 5.41 16.92 6.96
N GLY A 305 5.41 17.42 5.71
CA GLY A 305 6.61 17.89 5.03
C GLY A 305 7.70 16.81 4.99
N LYS A 306 8.92 17.17 5.43
CA LYS A 306 10.07 16.25 5.49
C LYS A 306 9.91 15.09 6.48
N LYS A 307 8.87 15.09 7.30
CA LYS A 307 8.59 13.98 8.23
C LYS A 307 7.77 12.85 7.60
N TYR A 308 7.43 12.96 6.32
CA TYR A 308 6.80 11.88 5.54
C TYR A 308 7.81 11.29 4.55
N TYR A 309 8.07 10.00 4.69
CA TYR A 309 8.92 9.23 3.80
C TYR A 309 8.11 8.22 2.99
N ALA A 310 8.33 8.14 1.68
CA ALA A 310 7.66 7.22 0.77
C ALA A 310 8.68 6.33 0.05
N LEU A 311 8.67 5.04 0.40
CA LEU A 311 9.49 4.00 -0.22
C LEU A 311 8.66 3.17 -1.20
N GLY A 312 8.89 3.32 -2.50
CA GLY A 312 8.21 2.52 -3.52
C GLY A 312 8.85 1.13 -3.68
N LEU A 313 8.05 0.07 -3.79
CA LEU A 313 8.55 -1.27 -4.13
C LEU A 313 8.12 -1.62 -5.55
N LEU A 314 9.10 -1.91 -6.41
CA LEU A 314 8.95 -2.18 -7.83
C LEU A 314 9.53 -3.54 -8.17
N PHE A 315 9.18 -4.09 -9.32
CA PHE A 315 9.76 -5.35 -9.78
C PHE A 315 9.91 -5.36 -11.28
N TYR A 316 10.88 -6.14 -11.74
CA TYR A 316 11.22 -6.22 -13.15
C TYR A 316 10.46 -7.33 -13.88
N GLU A 317 10.69 -8.56 -13.44
CA GLU A 317 9.94 -9.75 -13.86
C GLU A 317 9.51 -10.54 -12.63
N GLY A 318 8.52 -11.41 -12.80
CA GLY A 318 8.19 -12.37 -11.77
C GLY A 318 6.72 -12.70 -11.72
N GLU A 319 6.35 -13.27 -10.60
CA GLU A 319 5.06 -13.90 -10.35
C GLU A 319 4.41 -13.28 -9.12
N PHE A 320 3.10 -13.11 -9.18
CA PHE A 320 2.30 -12.59 -8.07
C PHE A 320 0.94 -13.28 -8.04
N LEU A 321 0.34 -13.36 -6.86
CA LEU A 321 -1.03 -13.83 -6.68
C LEU A 321 -2.01 -12.66 -6.93
N ALA A 322 -3.12 -12.90 -7.59
CA ALA A 322 -4.24 -11.96 -7.66
C ALA A 322 -5.57 -12.70 -7.79
N ASN A 323 -6.68 -12.02 -7.50
CA ASN A 323 -8.01 -12.55 -7.81
C ASN A 323 -8.24 -12.50 -9.33
N ASP A 324 -8.54 -13.64 -9.93
CA ASP A 324 -8.70 -13.76 -11.38
C ASP A 324 -9.99 -13.05 -11.82
N ARG A 325 -9.94 -12.09 -12.76
CA ARG A 325 -11.19 -11.45 -13.26
C ARG A 325 -11.95 -12.35 -14.24
N THR A 326 -11.35 -13.45 -14.70
CA THR A 326 -11.97 -14.39 -15.66
C THR A 326 -12.63 -15.59 -15.00
N ASN A 327 -12.35 -15.86 -13.72
CA ASN A 327 -12.88 -17.00 -12.99
C ASN A 327 -12.99 -16.69 -11.50
N THR A 328 -13.74 -17.49 -10.74
CA THR A 328 -13.80 -17.33 -9.28
C THR A 328 -12.53 -17.90 -8.64
N GLY A 329 -11.71 -17.05 -8.00
CA GLY A 329 -10.62 -17.48 -7.13
C GLY A 329 -9.28 -16.81 -7.41
N PHE A 330 -8.27 -17.22 -6.65
CA PHE A 330 -6.91 -16.68 -6.77
C PHE A 330 -6.09 -17.47 -7.79
N LYS A 331 -5.30 -16.75 -8.58
CA LYS A 331 -4.40 -17.31 -9.58
C LYS A 331 -3.04 -16.65 -9.50
N VAL A 332 -2.00 -17.43 -9.74
CA VAL A 332 -0.65 -16.91 -9.93
C VAL A 332 -0.54 -16.39 -11.36
N PHE A 333 -0.21 -15.11 -11.48
CA PHE A 333 0.07 -14.46 -12.75
C PHE A 333 1.57 -14.23 -12.88
N LYS A 334 2.02 -14.19 -14.13
CA LYS A 334 3.42 -13.99 -14.48
C LYS A 334 3.52 -12.82 -15.42
N LEU A 335 4.34 -11.84 -15.06
CA LEU A 335 4.76 -10.77 -15.96
C LEU A 335 6.22 -11.00 -16.33
N LYS A 336 6.45 -11.17 -17.63
CA LYS A 336 7.78 -11.38 -18.19
C LYS A 336 8.43 -10.03 -18.54
N GLN A 337 9.72 -10.10 -18.83
CA GLN A 337 10.51 -8.98 -19.33
C GLN A 337 10.08 -8.62 -20.76
N ASP A 338 9.18 -7.65 -20.92
CA ASP A 338 8.52 -7.49 -22.22
C ASP A 338 8.50 -6.04 -22.78
N ASP A 339 9.20 -5.04 -22.22
CA ASP A 339 9.30 -3.71 -22.87
C ASP A 339 10.43 -2.78 -22.32
N PRO A 340 11.42 -2.33 -23.12
CA PRO A 340 12.48 -1.39 -22.70
C PRO A 340 11.99 0.00 -22.26
N VAL A 341 10.70 0.28 -22.40
CA VAL A 341 10.08 1.53 -21.91
C VAL A 341 9.94 1.53 -20.37
N PHE A 342 9.88 0.37 -19.72
CA PHE A 342 9.78 0.31 -18.25
C PHE A 342 11.09 0.74 -17.56
N PHE A 343 10.97 1.54 -16.50
CA PHE A 343 12.11 2.06 -15.76
C PHE A 343 13.01 0.96 -15.20
N GLU A 344 12.38 -0.09 -14.68
CA GLU A 344 13.02 -1.25 -14.10
C GLU A 344 14.00 -1.88 -15.11
N GLN A 345 13.71 -1.82 -16.42
CA GLN A 345 14.62 -2.34 -17.45
C GLN A 345 15.91 -1.53 -17.61
N ARG A 346 15.87 -0.24 -17.31
CA ARG A 346 16.96 0.70 -17.62
C ARG A 346 18.03 0.76 -16.52
N ILE A 347 17.72 0.19 -15.35
CA ILE A 347 18.58 0.22 -14.16
C ILE A 347 19.25 -1.14 -13.89
N ILE A 348 18.77 -2.23 -14.50
CA ILE A 348 19.23 -3.59 -14.21
C ILE A 348 20.39 -4.01 -15.14
N SER A 349 21.45 -3.22 -15.17
CA SER A 349 22.77 -3.80 -15.43
C SER A 349 23.38 -4.35 -14.13
N SER A 350 22.82 -4.03 -12.96
CA SER A 350 23.10 -4.73 -11.70
C SER A 350 22.52 -6.15 -11.71
N LYS A 351 23.31 -7.14 -11.28
CA LYS A 351 22.87 -8.55 -11.21
C LYS A 351 22.00 -8.87 -9.98
N VAL A 352 21.65 -7.87 -9.18
CA VAL A 352 21.10 -7.98 -7.81
C VAL A 352 19.88 -7.08 -7.61
N ASP A 353 19.06 -7.38 -6.59
CA ASP A 353 18.01 -6.47 -6.14
C ASP A 353 18.63 -5.15 -5.68
N ALA A 354 17.95 -4.04 -5.93
CA ALA A 354 18.56 -2.71 -5.88
C ALA A 354 17.70 -1.74 -5.09
N TYR A 355 18.32 -0.95 -4.22
CA TYR A 355 17.76 0.27 -3.66
C TYR A 355 18.36 1.50 -4.33
N LEU A 356 17.50 2.49 -4.58
CA LEU A 356 17.88 3.82 -5.03
C LEU A 356 17.37 4.87 -4.06
N ASP A 357 18.29 5.65 -3.51
CA ASP A 357 17.99 6.83 -2.70
C ASP A 357 17.83 8.05 -3.61
N PHE A 358 16.66 8.71 -3.58
CA PHE A 358 16.46 9.95 -4.32
C PHE A 358 16.79 11.21 -3.49
N ASN A 359 16.93 11.10 -2.18
CA ASN A 359 17.30 12.21 -1.30
C ASN A 359 18.80 12.47 -1.25
N ASN A 360 19.62 11.48 -1.62
CA ASN A 360 21.09 11.57 -1.55
C ASN A 360 21.75 11.40 -2.94
N LEU A 361 21.13 11.97 -3.98
CA LEU A 361 21.68 11.95 -5.33
C LEU A 361 22.88 12.91 -5.45
N SER A 362 24.10 12.38 -5.34
CA SER A 362 25.34 13.11 -5.59
C SER A 362 25.55 13.40 -7.09
N TYR A 363 25.28 14.66 -7.49
CA TYR A 363 25.90 15.47 -8.56
C TYR A 363 26.25 14.88 -9.94
N ASP A 364 25.33 14.18 -10.61
CA ASP A 364 25.31 14.15 -12.08
C ASP A 364 23.94 14.61 -12.61
N ARG A 365 23.94 15.73 -13.35
CA ARG A 365 22.73 16.30 -13.97
C ARG A 365 22.07 15.31 -14.93
N ALA A 366 22.84 14.42 -15.58
CA ALA A 366 22.31 13.39 -16.46
C ALA A 366 21.51 12.34 -15.68
N VAL A 367 21.99 11.93 -14.50
CA VAL A 367 21.30 10.97 -13.63
C VAL A 367 20.05 11.59 -13.01
N ILE A 368 20.14 12.82 -12.51
CA ILE A 368 18.96 13.55 -12.00
C ILE A 368 17.90 13.67 -13.09
N ASN A 369 18.28 14.11 -14.30
CA ASN A 369 17.36 14.23 -15.44
C ASN A 369 16.79 12.86 -15.88
N PHE A 370 17.53 11.77 -15.68
CA PHE A 370 17.02 10.43 -15.96
C PHE A 370 15.97 10.00 -14.94
N LEU A 371 16.25 10.19 -13.64
CA LEU A 371 15.36 9.81 -12.54
C LEU A 371 14.14 10.73 -12.37
N SER A 372 14.20 11.96 -12.91
CA SER A 372 13.08 12.92 -12.91
C SER A 372 12.15 12.79 -14.12
N LYS A 373 12.54 11.99 -15.11
CA LYS A 373 11.70 11.74 -16.29
C LYS A 373 10.50 10.89 -15.93
N LYS A 374 9.41 11.16 -16.63
CA LYS A 374 8.21 10.34 -16.61
C LYS A 374 8.54 9.01 -17.31
N VAL A 375 8.41 7.91 -16.57
CA VAL A 375 8.76 6.54 -16.99
C VAL A 375 7.61 5.59 -16.67
N LYS A 376 7.45 4.52 -17.45
CA LYS A 376 6.44 3.50 -17.14
C LYS A 376 6.92 2.62 -15.99
N THR A 377 6.01 2.33 -15.05
CA THR A 377 6.21 1.42 -13.92
C THR A 377 5.04 0.46 -13.84
N ARG A 378 5.27 -0.77 -13.38
CA ARG A 378 4.20 -1.77 -13.21
C ARG A 378 3.43 -1.54 -11.93
N GLN A 379 2.10 -1.55 -12.00
CA GLN A 379 1.19 -1.33 -10.88
C GLN A 379 -0.02 -2.26 -11.02
N VAL A 380 -0.19 -3.23 -10.12
CA VAL A 380 -1.24 -4.26 -10.17
C VAL A 380 -2.02 -4.28 -8.87
N GLY A 381 -3.31 -3.98 -8.95
CA GLY A 381 -4.21 -4.03 -7.80
C GLY A 381 -4.62 -5.46 -7.41
N ALA A 382 -5.75 -5.57 -6.72
CA ALA A 382 -6.19 -6.83 -6.10
C ALA A 382 -6.64 -7.91 -7.11
N THR A 383 -6.92 -7.51 -8.34
CA THR A 383 -7.55 -8.33 -9.38
C THR A 383 -6.82 -8.19 -10.70
N PHE A 384 -6.75 -9.26 -11.50
CA PHE A 384 -6.04 -9.27 -12.78
C PHE A 384 -6.54 -10.39 -13.72
N SER A 385 -6.32 -10.28 -15.04
CA SER A 385 -6.84 -11.25 -16.03
C SER A 385 -5.95 -11.56 -17.25
N ASN A 386 -4.70 -11.08 -17.31
CA ASN A 386 -3.85 -11.16 -18.52
C ASN A 386 -4.48 -10.59 -19.81
N SER A 387 -5.63 -9.93 -19.73
CA SER A 387 -6.25 -9.28 -20.89
C SER A 387 -5.37 -8.13 -21.37
N LYS A 388 -5.46 -7.79 -22.66
CA LYS A 388 -4.73 -6.65 -23.22
C LYS A 388 -4.98 -5.36 -22.42
N ALA A 389 -6.24 -5.11 -22.05
CA ALA A 389 -6.64 -3.97 -21.25
C ALA A 389 -5.97 -3.97 -19.87
N ASP A 390 -5.89 -5.12 -19.19
CA ASP A 390 -5.22 -5.21 -17.90
C ASP A 390 -3.72 -4.96 -18.02
N LEU A 391 -3.06 -5.53 -19.03
CA LEU A 391 -1.63 -5.29 -19.28
C LEU A 391 -1.34 -3.80 -19.53
N GLU A 392 -2.17 -3.13 -20.33
CA GLU A 392 -2.08 -1.70 -20.59
C GLU A 392 -2.33 -0.87 -19.31
N ASN A 393 -3.36 -1.20 -18.54
CA ASN A 393 -3.72 -0.48 -17.31
C ASN A 393 -2.71 -0.65 -16.18
N THR A 394 -1.93 -1.75 -16.17
CA THR A 394 -0.85 -1.92 -15.19
C THR A 394 0.38 -1.07 -15.48
N SER A 395 0.48 -0.51 -16.68
CA SER A 395 1.58 0.36 -17.07
C SER A 395 1.25 1.81 -16.71
N ILE A 396 1.65 2.25 -15.51
CA ILE A 396 1.43 3.61 -15.05
C ILE A 396 2.66 4.47 -15.28
N ASP A 397 2.46 5.62 -15.91
CA ASP A 397 3.53 6.59 -16.06
C ASP A 397 3.79 7.34 -14.74
N THR A 398 5.04 7.32 -14.30
CA THR A 398 5.46 7.77 -12.97
C THR A 398 6.70 8.65 -13.07
N ARG A 399 6.75 9.72 -12.26
CA ARG A 399 7.98 10.49 -12.03
C ARG A 399 8.58 10.03 -10.71
N LEU A 400 9.45 9.03 -10.75
CA LEU A 400 9.85 8.26 -9.56
C LEU A 400 10.44 9.13 -8.44
N SER A 401 11.40 9.99 -8.75
CA SER A 401 12.02 10.90 -7.78
C SER A 401 11.10 12.00 -7.24
N GLU A 402 9.95 12.24 -7.89
CA GLU A 402 8.92 13.14 -7.37
C GLU A 402 7.85 12.40 -6.57
N SER A 403 7.57 11.14 -6.92
CA SER A 403 6.57 10.28 -6.30
C SER A 403 7.06 9.62 -5.02
N PHE A 404 8.35 9.31 -4.94
CA PHE A 404 8.96 8.56 -3.84
C PHE A 404 10.27 9.23 -3.39
N ASP A 405 10.65 9.00 -2.14
CA ASP A 405 11.98 9.40 -1.63
C ASP A 405 13.06 8.37 -1.98
N GLY A 406 12.64 7.13 -2.21
CA GLY A 406 13.50 6.06 -2.70
C GLY A 406 12.66 4.92 -3.24
N VAL A 407 13.31 4.02 -3.97
CA VAL A 407 12.66 2.81 -4.49
C VAL A 407 13.53 1.59 -4.28
N VAL A 408 12.88 0.46 -4.02
CA VAL A 408 13.49 -0.87 -4.11
C VAL A 408 12.98 -1.54 -5.38
N ILE A 409 13.89 -2.09 -6.16
CA ILE A 409 13.61 -2.80 -7.40
C ILE A 409 14.03 -4.25 -7.21
N PHE A 410 13.06 -5.15 -7.21
CA PHE A 410 13.30 -6.58 -7.19
C PHE A 410 13.44 -7.10 -8.61
N LYS A 411 14.54 -7.80 -8.89
CA LYS A 411 14.78 -8.35 -10.23
C LYS A 411 13.77 -9.44 -10.57
N LYS A 412 13.50 -10.32 -9.61
CA LYS A 412 12.59 -11.44 -9.77
C LYS A 412 11.71 -11.60 -8.54
N THR A 413 10.41 -11.62 -8.75
CA THR A 413 9.42 -11.80 -7.68
C THR A 413 8.70 -13.14 -7.73
N TYR A 414 8.22 -13.56 -6.57
CA TYR A 414 7.48 -14.81 -6.35
C TYR A 414 6.14 -14.52 -5.66
N PRO A 415 5.11 -15.33 -5.91
CA PRO A 415 3.79 -15.09 -5.35
C PRO A 415 3.75 -15.41 -3.86
N ILE A 416 2.92 -14.68 -3.12
CA ILE A 416 2.56 -15.05 -1.74
C ILE A 416 1.88 -16.42 -1.73
N LYS A 417 1.89 -17.08 -0.56
CA LYS A 417 1.09 -18.29 -0.38
C LYS A 417 -0.41 -18.00 -0.51
N GLN A 418 -1.15 -19.04 -0.89
CA GLN A 418 -2.61 -18.98 -0.97
C GLN A 418 -3.21 -18.60 0.39
N PRO A 419 -4.34 -17.89 0.39
CA PRO A 419 -4.99 -17.50 1.64
C PRO A 419 -5.49 -18.71 2.42
N PHE A 420 -5.54 -18.60 3.76
CA PHE A 420 -6.17 -19.62 4.61
C PHE A 420 -7.65 -19.76 4.22
N LYS A 421 -8.14 -21.00 4.08
CA LYS A 421 -9.56 -21.26 3.91
C LYS A 421 -10.28 -21.10 5.24
N TRP A 422 -11.59 -20.84 5.18
CA TRP A 422 -12.40 -20.72 6.40
C TRP A 422 -12.39 -22.00 7.26
N ASN A 423 -12.22 -23.17 6.63
CA ASN A 423 -12.18 -24.48 7.29
C ASN A 423 -10.75 -24.97 7.64
N ASP A 424 -9.72 -24.17 7.36
CA ASP A 424 -8.33 -24.41 7.81
C ASP A 424 -8.08 -23.74 9.16
#